data_AF-A0AAQ3KEH4-F1
#
_entry.id   AF-A0AAQ3KEH4-F1
#
_cell.length_a   1.000
_cell.length_b   1.000
_cell.length_c   1.000
_cell.angle_alpha   90.00
_cell.angle_beta   90.00
_cell.angle_gamma   90.00
#
_symmetry.space_group_name_H-M   'P 1'
#
loop_
_entity.id
_entity.type
_entity.pdbx_description
1 polymer ?
#
loop_
_entity_poly.entity_id
_entity_poly.type
_entity_poly.pdbx_seq_one_letter_code
_entity_poly.pdbx_strand_id
1 'polypeptide(L)'
;MSTTPTLFSLCVEAIEAALIHGHEHAHDIIELPPDLFSSIVRNLPPLALQNLHELLERSAHDCDGVGFRNDNVDHGRKRGRYEDFNKTWKMLYKNRWSVNIRNIQSTDHVATKDGFEKSKLMNQSVDWQQLYWEKHLQNCLDEAAETALLPFFNGYIGDLTVSDSIMDAIGHREGTTCTCMKLSFHCNRFGQYMRCLRLQNVLCIAETCELLGGSKLQSLVLRRIISKTQVNGVCMHLNQHKQTLRSLELIHCQIPPATIDQMFGSIHTDISKTHGIQELHVKSSRIFDSKLSSVPAGFLSFLSSGRALQSLCICDSKLQPKFAKLIFDALVGSSSTIVTLEISDNNLAGWLSKVDRKPLNFLSAVGSNTPLMSLKELSLNVSGGIT
;
A
#
# COMPACT_ATOMS: atom_id res chain seq x y z
N MET A 1 -42.76 -11.92 0.03
CA MET A 1 -43.65 -10.79 -0.29
C MET A 1 -42.77 -9.65 -0.75
N SER A 2 -42.75 -9.34 -2.05
CA SER A 2 -41.99 -8.21 -2.59
C SER A 2 -42.72 -6.92 -2.23
N THR A 3 -42.07 -6.06 -1.45
CA THR A 3 -42.53 -4.70 -1.16
C THR A 3 -42.56 -3.91 -2.46
N THR A 4 -43.67 -3.22 -2.75
CA THR A 4 -43.79 -2.35 -3.92
C THR A 4 -42.71 -1.26 -3.86
N PRO A 5 -41.89 -1.07 -4.91
CA PRO A 5 -40.83 -0.08 -4.90
C PRO A 5 -41.44 1.33 -4.77
N THR A 6 -40.77 2.17 -3.99
CA THR A 6 -41.15 3.58 -3.83
C THR A 6 -40.76 4.37 -5.08
N LEU A 7 -41.41 5.50 -5.35
CA LEU A 7 -40.97 6.40 -6.43
C LEU A 7 -39.50 6.81 -6.25
N PHE A 8 -39.09 7.07 -5.00
CA PHE A 8 -37.70 7.43 -4.69
C PHE A 8 -36.71 6.31 -5.05
N SER A 9 -37.01 5.04 -4.70
CA SER A 9 -36.12 3.92 -5.05
C SER A 9 -36.03 3.71 -6.56
N LEU A 10 -37.14 3.87 -7.29
CA LEU A 10 -37.12 3.81 -8.76
C LEU A 10 -36.28 4.95 -9.36
N CYS A 11 -36.34 6.15 -8.79
CA CYS A 11 -35.49 7.26 -9.21
C CYS A 11 -34.00 6.98 -8.96
N VAL A 12 -33.65 6.42 -7.79
CA VAL A 12 -32.25 6.05 -7.48
C VAL A 12 -31.75 4.98 -8.46
N GLU A 13 -32.54 3.95 -8.74
CA GLU A 13 -32.19 2.90 -9.72
C GLU A 13 -31.96 3.47 -11.13
N ALA A 14 -32.84 4.38 -11.58
CA ALA A 14 -32.69 5.04 -12.88
C ALA A 14 -31.41 5.91 -12.94
N ILE A 15 -31.12 6.64 -11.86
CA ILE A 15 -29.90 7.46 -11.75
C ILE A 15 -28.64 6.58 -11.70
N GLU A 16 -28.67 5.49 -10.96
CA GLU A 16 -27.59 4.51 -10.90
C GLU A 16 -27.27 3.97 -12.30
N ALA A 17 -28.29 3.52 -13.03
CA ALA A 17 -28.13 3.04 -14.41
C ALA A 17 -27.56 4.13 -15.33
N ALA A 18 -28.05 5.38 -15.21
CA ALA A 18 -27.54 6.52 -15.96
C ALA A 18 -26.06 6.80 -15.70
N LEU A 19 -25.65 6.74 -14.44
CA LEU A 19 -24.26 6.98 -14.02
C LEU A 19 -23.33 5.84 -14.43
N ILE A 20 -23.77 4.57 -14.36
CA ILE A 20 -22.94 3.41 -14.68
C ILE A 20 -22.78 3.22 -16.19
N HIS A 21 -23.85 3.37 -16.96
CA HIS A 21 -23.87 3.07 -18.39
C HIS A 21 -23.64 4.29 -19.29
N GLY A 22 -23.61 5.50 -18.72
CA GLY A 22 -23.29 6.73 -19.46
C GLY A 22 -24.44 7.24 -20.33
N HIS A 23 -25.59 7.52 -19.72
CA HIS A 23 -26.73 8.14 -20.41
C HIS A 23 -26.56 9.66 -20.59
N GLU A 24 -27.17 10.20 -21.65
CA GLU A 24 -27.02 11.59 -22.15
C GLU A 24 -27.41 12.70 -21.12
N HIS A 25 -28.07 12.34 -20.01
CA HIS A 25 -28.62 13.28 -19.02
C HIS A 25 -27.93 13.23 -17.65
N ALA A 26 -26.75 12.62 -17.53
CA ALA A 26 -26.07 12.52 -16.23
C ALA A 26 -25.76 13.91 -15.59
N HIS A 27 -25.60 14.95 -16.40
CA HIS A 27 -25.35 16.32 -15.93
C HIS A 27 -26.53 16.92 -15.14
N ASP A 28 -27.77 16.56 -15.48
CA ASP A 28 -28.97 17.06 -14.82
C ASP A 28 -29.03 16.65 -13.34
N ILE A 29 -28.33 15.57 -12.97
CA ILE A 29 -28.22 15.08 -11.59
C ILE A 29 -27.53 16.12 -10.69
N ILE A 30 -26.56 16.89 -11.23
CA ILE A 30 -25.79 17.88 -10.46
C ILE A 30 -26.65 19.12 -10.13
N GLU A 31 -27.66 19.38 -10.94
CA GLU A 31 -28.59 20.51 -10.80
C GLU A 31 -29.72 20.25 -9.79
N LEU A 32 -29.81 19.02 -9.27
CA LEU A 32 -30.86 18.65 -8.31
C LEU A 32 -30.79 19.50 -7.01
N PRO A 33 -31.95 19.74 -6.37
CA PRO A 33 -32.00 20.41 -5.07
C PRO A 33 -31.10 19.71 -4.03
N PRO A 34 -30.42 20.46 -3.14
CA PRO A 34 -29.43 19.89 -2.21
C PRO A 34 -29.91 18.72 -1.35
N ASP A 35 -31.15 18.77 -0.87
CA ASP A 35 -31.72 17.71 -0.02
C ASP A 35 -31.98 16.43 -0.81
N LEU A 36 -32.42 16.57 -2.06
CA LEU A 36 -32.63 15.44 -2.97
C LEU A 36 -31.27 14.86 -3.41
N PHE A 37 -30.32 15.73 -3.75
CA PHE A 37 -28.96 15.34 -4.13
C PHE A 37 -28.26 14.56 -3.02
N SER A 38 -28.27 15.07 -1.78
CA SER A 38 -27.66 14.39 -0.63
C SER A 38 -28.34 13.05 -0.33
N SER A 39 -29.66 12.97 -0.50
CA SER A 39 -30.41 11.72 -0.38
C SER A 39 -30.01 10.71 -1.45
N ILE A 40 -29.84 11.14 -2.71
CA ILE A 40 -29.36 10.27 -3.81
C ILE A 40 -27.95 9.77 -3.51
N VAL A 41 -27.01 10.68 -3.19
CA VAL A 41 -25.61 10.35 -2.89
C VAL A 41 -25.52 9.23 -1.86
N ARG A 42 -26.30 9.30 -0.78
CA ARG A 42 -26.30 8.29 0.29
C ARG A 42 -26.81 6.91 -0.14
N ASN A 43 -27.58 6.82 -1.22
CA ASN A 43 -28.16 5.57 -1.70
C ASN A 43 -27.45 5.00 -2.94
N LEU A 44 -26.48 5.72 -3.53
CA LEU A 44 -25.74 5.24 -4.69
C LEU A 44 -24.75 4.12 -4.32
N PRO A 45 -24.59 3.11 -5.18
CA PRO A 45 -23.51 2.15 -5.04
C PRO A 45 -22.14 2.79 -5.37
N PRO A 46 -21.04 2.13 -5.00
CA PRO A 46 -19.69 2.67 -5.15
C PRO A 46 -19.34 3.15 -6.56
N LEU A 47 -19.66 2.38 -7.60
CA LEU A 47 -19.30 2.76 -8.98
C LEU A 47 -20.09 3.98 -9.43
N ALA A 48 -21.41 4.02 -9.19
CA ALA A 48 -22.23 5.17 -9.54
C ALA A 48 -21.80 6.42 -8.76
N LEU A 49 -21.48 6.27 -7.47
CA LEU A 49 -20.96 7.36 -6.64
C LEU A 49 -19.64 7.93 -7.17
N GLN A 50 -18.73 7.05 -7.61
CA GLN A 50 -17.47 7.45 -8.23
C GLN A 50 -17.70 8.21 -9.53
N ASN A 51 -18.59 7.73 -10.40
CA ASN A 51 -18.90 8.37 -11.66
C ASN A 51 -19.53 9.75 -11.44
N LEU A 52 -20.39 9.90 -10.43
CA LEU A 52 -20.94 11.19 -10.01
C LEU A 52 -19.84 12.14 -9.51
N HIS A 53 -18.85 11.63 -8.76
CA HIS A 53 -17.71 12.44 -8.29
C HIS A 53 -16.87 12.94 -9.49
N GLU A 54 -16.53 12.06 -10.43
CA GLU A 54 -15.79 12.42 -11.65
C GLU A 54 -16.55 13.44 -12.50
N LEU A 55 -17.87 13.32 -12.58
CA LEU A 55 -18.73 14.27 -13.28
C LEU A 55 -18.69 15.66 -12.63
N LEU A 56 -18.75 15.72 -11.30
CA LEU A 56 -18.64 16.96 -10.54
C LEU A 56 -17.28 17.63 -10.75
N GLU A 57 -16.18 16.87 -10.68
CA GLU A 57 -14.83 17.40 -10.92
C GLU A 57 -14.69 17.99 -12.32
N ARG A 58 -15.19 17.30 -13.35
CA ARG A 58 -15.19 17.80 -14.73
C ARG A 58 -15.99 19.10 -14.86
N SER A 59 -17.19 19.15 -14.29
CA SER A 59 -18.04 20.35 -14.33
C SER A 59 -17.41 21.56 -13.61
N ALA A 60 -16.61 21.32 -12.58
CA ALA A 60 -15.88 22.38 -11.89
C ALA A 60 -14.73 22.93 -12.75
N HIS A 61 -14.03 22.07 -13.50
CA HIS A 61 -12.94 22.48 -14.38
C HIS A 61 -13.39 23.24 -15.63
N ASP A 62 -14.58 22.95 -16.17
CA ASP A 62 -15.13 23.69 -17.32
C ASP A 62 -15.55 25.13 -16.97
N CYS A 63 -15.65 25.45 -15.68
CA CYS A 63 -15.95 26.80 -15.20
C CYS A 63 -14.69 27.65 -14.87
N ASP A 64 -13.49 27.05 -14.85
CA ASP A 64 -12.24 27.71 -14.41
C ASP A 64 -11.41 28.27 -15.58
N GLY A 65 -12.08 29.06 -16.44
CA GLY A 65 -11.42 29.94 -17.41
C GLY A 65 -10.75 31.18 -16.80
N VAL A 66 -10.83 31.39 -15.48
CA VAL A 66 -10.12 32.49 -14.80
C VAL A 66 -9.66 32.02 -13.43
N GLY A 67 -8.35 31.81 -13.28
CA GLY A 67 -7.77 31.34 -12.03
C GLY A 67 -8.03 32.29 -10.85
N PHE A 68 -8.37 31.74 -9.69
CA PHE A 68 -8.33 32.50 -8.45
C PHE A 68 -7.66 31.73 -7.32
N ARG A 69 -6.45 32.19 -7.03
CA ARG A 69 -5.80 32.07 -5.73
C ARG A 69 -6.31 33.25 -4.88
N ASN A 70 -6.89 32.93 -3.71
CA ASN A 70 -7.25 33.80 -2.59
C ASN A 70 -8.17 35.03 -2.83
N ASP A 71 -9.36 35.04 -2.22
CA ASP A 71 -9.62 35.73 -0.94
C ASP A 71 -11.12 35.65 -0.56
N ASN A 72 -11.38 35.33 0.72
CA ASN A 72 -12.56 35.66 1.54
C ASN A 72 -13.89 36.02 0.85
N VAL A 73 -14.47 35.11 0.08
CA VAL A 73 -15.91 35.17 -0.26
C VAL A 73 -16.54 33.79 -0.09
N ASP A 74 -17.68 33.79 0.59
CA ASP A 74 -18.51 32.69 1.05
C ASP A 74 -18.55 31.45 0.11
N HIS A 75 -17.95 30.34 0.55
CA HIS A 75 -17.97 29.04 -0.13
C HIS A 75 -18.57 27.92 0.76
N GLY A 76 -19.62 28.24 1.52
CA GLY A 76 -20.33 27.23 2.34
C GLY A 76 -21.00 26.11 1.51
N ARG A 77 -21.52 26.44 0.31
CA ARG A 77 -22.32 25.50 -0.51
C ARG A 77 -21.54 24.33 -1.12
N LYS A 78 -20.30 24.56 -1.57
CA LYS A 78 -19.45 23.49 -2.12
C LYS A 78 -18.93 22.59 -1.00
N ARG A 79 -18.51 23.16 0.14
CA ARG A 79 -18.02 22.40 1.30
C ARG A 79 -19.05 21.39 1.84
N GLY A 80 -20.33 21.75 1.88
CA GLY A 80 -21.40 20.85 2.36
C GLY A 80 -21.57 19.59 1.49
N ARG A 81 -21.53 19.73 0.16
CA ARG A 81 -21.67 18.59 -0.78
C ARG A 81 -20.54 17.58 -0.62
N TYR A 82 -19.28 18.04 -0.49
CA TYR A 82 -18.13 17.16 -0.31
C TYR A 82 -18.10 16.42 1.04
N GLU A 83 -18.66 17.02 2.11
CA GLU A 83 -18.76 16.35 3.41
C GLU A 83 -19.71 15.13 3.37
N ASP A 84 -20.77 15.20 2.57
CA ASP A 84 -21.70 14.08 2.34
C ASP A 84 -21.04 12.93 1.56
N PHE A 85 -20.14 13.21 0.61
CA PHE A 85 -19.40 12.16 -0.12
C PHE A 85 -18.51 11.35 0.80
N ASN A 86 -17.67 11.99 1.63
CA ASN A 86 -16.75 11.25 2.49
C ASN A 86 -17.50 10.42 3.54
N LYS A 87 -18.64 10.92 4.06
CA LYS A 87 -19.53 10.15 4.94
C LYS A 87 -20.14 8.94 4.24
N THR A 88 -20.54 9.10 2.98
CA THR A 88 -21.10 8.02 2.16
C THR A 88 -20.05 6.96 1.85
N TRP A 89 -18.84 7.36 1.43
CA TRP A 89 -17.72 6.44 1.22
C TRP A 89 -17.37 5.65 2.48
N LYS A 90 -17.36 6.31 3.64
CA LYS A 90 -17.17 5.64 4.94
C LYS A 90 -18.24 4.59 5.20
N MET A 91 -19.50 4.88 4.91
CA MET A 91 -20.61 3.93 5.06
C MET A 91 -20.44 2.75 4.09
N LEU A 92 -20.18 3.00 2.81
CA LEU A 92 -19.96 1.96 1.80
C LEU A 92 -18.79 1.04 2.18
N TYR A 93 -17.68 1.61 2.64
CA TYR A 93 -16.53 0.86 3.14
C TYR A 93 -16.93 -0.05 4.29
N LYS A 94 -17.62 0.48 5.30
CA LYS A 94 -18.04 -0.28 6.48
C LYS A 94 -19.05 -1.38 6.14
N ASN A 95 -19.95 -1.12 5.21
CA ASN A 95 -20.94 -2.10 4.75
C ASN A 95 -20.25 -3.28 4.05
N ARG A 96 -19.26 -3.01 3.20
CA ARG A 96 -18.53 -4.07 2.47
C ARG A 96 -17.52 -4.82 3.36
N TRP A 97 -16.87 -4.15 4.31
CA TRP A 97 -15.80 -4.73 5.14
C TRP A 97 -15.97 -4.47 6.65
N SER A 98 -17.12 -4.86 7.19
CA SER A 98 -17.52 -4.63 8.59
C SER A 98 -16.51 -5.14 9.65
N VAL A 99 -15.72 -6.17 9.32
CA VAL A 99 -14.79 -6.84 10.26
C VAL A 99 -13.44 -6.12 10.41
N ASN A 100 -13.04 -5.26 9.46
CA ASN A 100 -11.66 -4.76 9.35
C ASN A 100 -11.40 -3.36 9.92
N ILE A 101 -12.37 -2.75 10.62
CA ILE A 101 -12.28 -1.35 11.06
C ILE A 101 -11.16 -1.13 12.11
N ARG A 102 -10.79 -2.15 12.87
CA ARG A 102 -9.70 -2.07 13.86
C ARG A 102 -8.31 -1.86 13.22
N ASN A 103 -8.09 -2.34 11.99
CA ASN A 103 -6.79 -2.24 11.33
C ASN A 103 -6.57 -0.92 10.58
N ILE A 104 -7.63 -0.16 10.28
CA ILE A 104 -7.53 1.17 9.65
C ILE A 104 -6.87 2.17 10.61
N GLN A 105 -6.94 1.91 11.91
CA GLN A 105 -6.22 2.67 12.94
C GLN A 105 -4.80 2.14 13.20
N SER A 106 -4.44 0.97 12.64
CA SER A 106 -3.17 0.29 12.89
C SER A 106 -2.20 0.30 11.70
N THR A 107 -2.64 0.75 10.53
CA THR A 107 -1.73 1.10 9.42
C THR A 107 -0.95 2.38 9.69
N ASP A 108 -1.33 3.13 10.73
CA ASP A 108 -0.47 4.11 11.38
C ASP A 108 0.04 3.49 12.70
N HIS A 109 1.27 3.00 12.67
CA HIS A 109 2.12 2.67 13.81
C HIS A 109 1.87 1.36 14.58
N VAL A 110 2.99 0.61 14.68
CA VAL A 110 3.33 -0.28 15.78
C VAL A 110 2.93 0.38 17.10
N ALA A 111 2.23 -0.40 17.94
CA ALA A 111 1.73 0.03 19.24
C ALA A 111 2.83 0.63 20.11
N THR A 112 2.87 1.96 20.22
CA THR A 112 3.52 2.64 21.33
C THR A 112 2.44 3.02 22.34
N LYS A 113 2.48 2.39 23.51
CA LYS A 113 1.80 2.88 24.70
C LYS A 113 2.53 4.16 25.11
N ASP A 114 2.07 5.33 24.66
CA ASP A 114 2.22 6.56 25.44
C ASP A 114 1.21 7.63 24.99
N GLY A 115 0.44 8.12 25.96
CA GLY A 115 -0.81 8.85 25.78
C GLY A 115 -0.69 10.34 25.43
N PHE A 116 0.41 10.81 24.84
CA PHE A 116 0.64 12.26 24.70
C PHE A 116 0.95 12.79 23.28
N GLU A 117 0.99 11.93 22.25
CA GLU A 117 1.06 12.36 20.83
C GLU A 117 -0.22 12.10 20.02
N LYS A 118 -1.31 11.67 20.69
CA LYS A 118 -2.63 11.44 20.07
C LYS A 118 -3.28 12.69 19.45
N SER A 119 -2.83 13.89 19.82
CA SER A 119 -3.54 15.14 19.52
C SER A 119 -3.15 15.80 18.19
N LYS A 120 -2.04 15.41 17.53
CA LYS A 120 -1.52 16.17 16.37
C LYS A 120 -1.68 15.48 15.01
N LEU A 121 -1.88 14.16 14.98
CA LEU A 121 -2.17 13.39 13.75
C LEU A 121 -3.68 13.21 13.49
N MET A 122 -4.54 13.49 14.49
CA MET A 122 -6.00 13.38 14.39
C MET A 122 -6.68 14.38 13.42
N ASN A 123 -5.93 15.31 12.82
CA ASN A 123 -6.47 16.36 11.94
C ASN A 123 -6.35 16.06 10.43
N GLN A 124 -5.84 14.90 10.02
CA GLN A 124 -6.01 14.46 8.62
C GLN A 124 -7.34 13.71 8.51
N SER A 125 -8.31 14.32 7.82
CA SER A 125 -9.56 13.63 7.48
C SER A 125 -9.24 12.41 6.64
N VAL A 126 -9.54 11.21 7.15
CA VAL A 126 -9.40 9.97 6.39
C VAL A 126 -10.15 10.09 5.07
N ASP A 127 -9.44 9.86 3.97
CA ASP A 127 -10.00 9.79 2.62
C ASP A 127 -10.60 8.39 2.42
N TRP A 128 -11.91 8.27 2.66
CA TRP A 128 -12.60 7.00 2.57
C TRP A 128 -12.77 6.51 1.13
N GLN A 129 -12.74 7.41 0.14
CA GLN A 129 -12.79 7.06 -1.28
C GLN A 129 -11.50 6.37 -1.69
N GLN A 130 -10.35 6.95 -1.33
CA GLN A 130 -9.04 6.34 -1.57
C GLN A 130 -8.96 4.95 -0.95
N LEU A 131 -9.33 4.82 0.34
CA LEU A 131 -9.30 3.53 1.05
C LEU A 131 -10.25 2.49 0.44
N TYR A 132 -11.44 2.91 -0.02
CA TYR A 132 -12.40 2.02 -0.66
C TYR A 132 -11.83 1.44 -1.95
N TRP A 133 -11.30 2.29 -2.83
CA TRP A 133 -10.79 1.88 -4.12
C TRP A 133 -9.47 1.13 -4.05
N GLU A 134 -8.58 1.52 -3.14
CA GLU A 134 -7.36 0.75 -2.83
C GLU A 134 -7.71 -0.68 -2.42
N LYS A 135 -8.65 -0.85 -1.48
CA LYS A 135 -9.05 -2.17 -1.01
C LYS A 135 -9.81 -2.98 -2.05
N HIS A 136 -10.65 -2.33 -2.85
CA HIS A 136 -11.30 -2.96 -4.00
C HIS A 136 -10.26 -3.53 -4.96
N LEU A 137 -9.25 -2.74 -5.35
CA LEU A 137 -8.19 -3.20 -6.25
C LEU A 137 -7.33 -4.30 -5.64
N GLN A 138 -7.03 -4.23 -4.34
CA GLN A 138 -6.32 -5.31 -3.68
C GLN A 138 -7.10 -6.63 -3.75
N ASN A 139 -8.43 -6.59 -3.58
CA ASN A 139 -9.28 -7.77 -3.76
C ASN A 139 -9.23 -8.31 -5.19
N CYS A 140 -9.29 -7.44 -6.21
CA CYS A 140 -9.18 -7.86 -7.62
C CYS A 140 -7.83 -8.52 -7.91
N LEU A 141 -6.74 -7.95 -7.38
CA LEU A 141 -5.39 -8.50 -7.55
C LEU A 141 -5.20 -9.81 -6.78
N ASP A 142 -5.77 -9.94 -5.57
CA ASP A 142 -5.72 -11.19 -4.83
C ASP A 142 -6.44 -12.33 -5.60
N GLU A 143 -7.62 -12.07 -6.16
CA GLU A 143 -8.35 -13.04 -6.99
C GLU A 143 -7.62 -13.37 -8.30
N ALA A 144 -7.03 -12.35 -8.94
CA ALA A 144 -6.20 -12.52 -10.12
C ALA A 144 -4.96 -13.39 -9.83
N ALA A 145 -4.34 -13.22 -8.67
CA ALA A 145 -3.21 -14.05 -8.25
C ALA A 145 -3.61 -15.53 -8.11
N GLU A 146 -4.77 -15.81 -7.50
CA GLU A 146 -5.27 -17.19 -7.39
C GLU A 146 -5.61 -17.79 -8.76
N THR A 147 -6.19 -16.99 -9.65
CA THR A 147 -6.50 -17.44 -11.02
C THR A 147 -5.24 -17.69 -11.84
N ALA A 148 -4.22 -16.85 -11.69
CA ALA A 148 -2.94 -16.98 -12.38
C ALA A 148 -2.11 -18.21 -11.94
N LEU A 149 -2.46 -18.81 -10.79
CA LEU A 149 -1.87 -20.08 -10.33
C LEU A 149 -2.47 -21.31 -11.02
N LEU A 150 -3.58 -21.17 -11.75
CA LEU A 150 -4.25 -22.29 -12.41
C LEU A 150 -3.49 -22.74 -13.68
N PRO A 151 -3.45 -24.05 -13.99
CA PRO A 151 -2.72 -24.58 -15.15
C PRO A 151 -3.16 -24.04 -16.52
N PHE A 152 -4.38 -23.52 -16.62
CA PHE A 152 -4.97 -23.03 -17.87
C PHE A 152 -4.82 -21.52 -18.05
N PHE A 153 -4.12 -20.84 -17.14
CA PHE A 153 -3.88 -19.40 -17.28
C PHE A 153 -3.03 -19.12 -18.52
N ASN A 154 -3.51 -18.24 -19.38
CA ASN A 154 -2.92 -17.93 -20.68
C ASN A 154 -1.76 -16.92 -20.63
N GLY A 155 -1.44 -16.39 -19.44
CA GLY A 155 -0.34 -15.45 -19.22
C GLY A 155 -0.72 -13.96 -19.25
N TYR A 156 -1.97 -13.60 -19.56
CA TYR A 156 -2.43 -12.20 -19.65
C TYR A 156 -3.20 -11.79 -18.40
N ILE A 157 -2.53 -11.12 -17.46
CA ILE A 157 -3.11 -10.73 -16.17
C ILE A 157 -4.22 -9.69 -16.35
N GLY A 158 -4.04 -8.72 -17.25
CA GLY A 158 -4.98 -7.65 -17.50
C GLY A 158 -6.31 -8.12 -18.12
N ASP A 159 -6.32 -9.30 -18.74
CA ASP A 159 -7.49 -9.92 -19.35
C ASP A 159 -8.28 -10.83 -18.38
N LEU A 160 -7.77 -11.05 -17.17
CA LEU A 160 -8.49 -11.80 -16.16
C LEU A 160 -9.82 -11.13 -15.80
N THR A 161 -10.88 -11.93 -15.79
CA THR A 161 -12.23 -11.49 -15.39
C THR A 161 -12.31 -11.41 -13.88
N VAL A 162 -12.74 -10.26 -13.37
CA VAL A 162 -13.07 -10.03 -11.98
C VAL A 162 -14.42 -10.70 -11.67
N SER A 163 -14.51 -11.45 -10.57
CA SER A 163 -15.72 -12.20 -10.22
C SER A 163 -16.95 -11.32 -10.04
N ASP A 164 -18.12 -11.92 -10.33
CA ASP A 164 -19.43 -11.31 -10.11
C ASP A 164 -19.58 -10.81 -8.67
N SER A 165 -18.98 -11.50 -7.69
CA SER A 165 -19.03 -11.07 -6.28
C SER A 165 -18.36 -9.72 -6.03
N ILE A 166 -17.26 -9.41 -6.73
CA ILE A 166 -16.56 -8.13 -6.65
C ILE A 166 -17.32 -7.07 -7.45
N MET A 167 -17.90 -7.44 -8.60
CA MET A 167 -18.68 -6.56 -9.46
C MET A 167 -20.00 -6.12 -8.81
N ASP A 168 -20.74 -7.07 -8.22
CA ASP A 168 -21.95 -6.82 -7.45
C ASP A 168 -21.67 -5.85 -6.29
N ALA A 169 -20.52 -5.99 -5.65
CA ALA A 169 -20.13 -5.15 -4.52
C ALA A 169 -19.83 -3.69 -4.90
N ILE A 170 -19.62 -3.38 -6.19
CA ILE A 170 -19.52 -2.00 -6.67
C ILE A 170 -20.81 -1.50 -7.34
N GLY A 171 -21.87 -2.33 -7.36
CA GLY A 171 -23.16 -2.00 -7.97
C GLY A 171 -23.26 -2.28 -9.46
N HIS A 172 -22.35 -3.06 -10.03
CA HIS A 172 -22.47 -3.46 -11.43
C HIS A 172 -23.19 -4.79 -11.53
N ARG A 173 -24.53 -4.74 -11.64
CA ARG A 173 -25.42 -5.91 -11.69
C ARG A 173 -26.05 -6.01 -13.08
N GLU A 174 -25.39 -6.65 -14.05
CA GLU A 174 -26.04 -7.20 -15.26
C GLU A 174 -25.07 -7.92 -16.20
N GLY A 175 -25.52 -9.07 -16.73
CA GLY A 175 -24.71 -10.12 -17.35
C GLY A 175 -24.53 -10.01 -18.86
N THR A 176 -23.62 -9.15 -19.31
CA THR A 176 -22.94 -9.33 -20.60
C THR A 176 -21.43 -9.16 -20.39
N THR A 177 -20.63 -9.84 -21.23
CA THR A 177 -19.16 -9.71 -21.20
C THR A 177 -18.77 -8.26 -21.54
N CYS A 178 -18.60 -7.45 -20.50
CA CYS A 178 -18.21 -6.05 -20.59
C CYS A 178 -16.70 -5.94 -20.36
N THR A 179 -16.03 -5.02 -21.07
CA THR A 179 -14.62 -4.69 -20.79
C THR A 179 -14.41 -4.23 -19.35
N CYS A 180 -15.47 -3.72 -18.71
CA CYS A 180 -15.49 -3.34 -17.31
C CYS A 180 -15.29 -4.48 -16.31
N MET A 181 -15.41 -5.75 -16.74
CA MET A 181 -15.11 -6.91 -15.91
C MET A 181 -13.63 -7.31 -15.95
N LYS A 182 -12.84 -6.77 -16.89
CA LYS A 182 -11.41 -7.11 -16.99
C LYS A 182 -10.61 -6.41 -15.91
N LEU A 183 -9.64 -7.10 -15.30
CA LEU A 183 -8.74 -6.52 -14.31
C LEU A 183 -8.08 -5.23 -14.80
N SER A 184 -7.69 -5.17 -16.07
CA SER A 184 -7.10 -3.98 -16.68
C SER A 184 -8.00 -2.74 -16.60
N PHE A 185 -9.30 -2.89 -16.77
CA PHE A 185 -10.24 -1.79 -16.58
C PHE A 185 -10.21 -1.25 -15.15
N HIS A 186 -10.24 -2.15 -14.16
CA HIS A 186 -10.19 -1.76 -12.75
C HIS A 186 -8.88 -1.06 -12.41
N CYS A 187 -7.74 -1.63 -12.81
CA CYS A 187 -6.42 -1.03 -12.58
C CYS A 187 -6.31 0.35 -13.21
N ASN A 188 -6.75 0.52 -14.47
CA ASN A 188 -6.73 1.81 -15.15
C ASN A 188 -7.66 2.84 -14.48
N ARG A 189 -8.86 2.41 -14.06
CA ARG A 189 -9.86 3.32 -13.50
C ARG A 189 -9.54 3.73 -12.07
N PHE A 190 -9.11 2.79 -11.25
CA PHE A 190 -8.97 2.98 -9.80
C PHE A 190 -7.52 3.02 -9.33
N GLY A 191 -6.55 2.75 -10.20
CA GLY A 191 -5.12 2.64 -9.84
C GLY A 191 -4.56 3.92 -9.22
N GLN A 192 -5.10 5.09 -9.56
CA GLN A 192 -4.72 6.38 -8.99
C GLN A 192 -4.93 6.47 -7.46
N TYR A 193 -5.88 5.70 -6.92
CA TYR A 193 -6.17 5.64 -5.48
C TYR A 193 -5.22 4.71 -4.72
N MET A 194 -4.47 3.85 -5.41
CA MET A 194 -3.58 2.89 -4.78
C MET A 194 -2.36 3.60 -4.14
N ARG A 195 -2.20 3.40 -2.83
CA ARG A 195 -1.03 3.79 -2.01
C ARG A 195 -0.36 2.58 -1.39
N CYS A 196 -1.12 1.58 -0.97
CA CYS A 196 -0.62 0.35 -0.37
C CYS A 196 -0.91 -0.85 -1.27
N LEU A 197 0.15 -1.51 -1.73
CA LEU A 197 0.02 -2.66 -2.62
C LEU A 197 0.66 -3.90 -2.02
N ARG A 198 -0.08 -5.01 -2.02
CA ARG A 198 0.47 -6.34 -1.76
C ARG A 198 0.44 -7.17 -3.03
N LEU A 199 1.60 -7.67 -3.44
CA LEU A 199 1.74 -8.55 -4.61
C LEU A 199 2.22 -9.94 -4.20
N GLN A 200 1.56 -10.94 -4.77
CA GLN A 200 2.07 -12.30 -4.84
C GLN A 200 3.06 -12.43 -5.98
N ASN A 201 3.94 -13.41 -5.89
CA ASN A 201 5.01 -13.63 -6.86
C ASN A 201 4.55 -13.78 -8.31
N VAL A 202 3.38 -14.39 -8.56
CA VAL A 202 2.80 -14.53 -9.90
C VAL A 202 2.44 -13.20 -10.56
N LEU A 203 2.19 -12.16 -9.77
CA LEU A 203 1.88 -10.81 -10.24
C LEU A 203 3.11 -9.91 -10.30
N CYS A 204 4.29 -10.40 -9.92
CA CYS A 204 5.53 -9.62 -9.99
C CYS A 204 6.10 -9.67 -11.42
N ILE A 205 5.35 -9.13 -12.38
CA ILE A 205 5.66 -9.11 -13.81
C ILE A 205 5.51 -7.70 -14.40
N ALA A 206 6.08 -7.48 -15.59
CA ALA A 206 6.05 -6.18 -16.26
C ALA A 206 4.62 -5.65 -16.47
N GLU A 207 3.70 -6.52 -16.92
CA GLU A 207 2.30 -6.17 -17.17
C GLU A 207 1.63 -5.56 -15.92
N THR A 208 1.84 -6.12 -14.72
CA THR A 208 1.25 -5.58 -13.49
C THR A 208 1.80 -4.18 -13.16
N CYS A 209 3.07 -3.91 -13.50
CA CYS A 209 3.66 -2.59 -13.35
C CYS A 209 3.01 -1.56 -14.29
N GLU A 210 2.78 -1.96 -15.54
CA GLU A 210 2.11 -1.12 -16.57
C GLU A 210 0.66 -0.82 -16.18
N LEU A 211 -0.09 -1.84 -15.75
CA LEU A 211 -1.48 -1.69 -15.29
C LEU A 211 -1.61 -0.73 -14.09
N LEU A 212 -0.57 -0.67 -13.24
CA LEU A 212 -0.53 0.19 -12.06
C LEU A 212 0.30 1.46 -12.27
N GLY A 213 0.58 1.83 -13.54
CA GLY A 213 1.37 3.00 -13.92
C GLY A 213 0.89 4.33 -13.32
N GLY A 214 -0.42 4.50 -13.18
CA GLY A 214 -1.04 5.70 -12.60
C GLY A 214 -1.01 5.78 -11.07
N SER A 215 -0.51 4.74 -10.38
CA SER A 215 -0.49 4.69 -8.92
C SER A 215 0.66 5.50 -8.31
N LYS A 216 0.49 5.93 -7.05
CA LYS A 216 1.55 6.59 -6.27
C LYS A 216 1.82 5.79 -5.01
N LEU A 217 2.39 4.60 -5.19
CA LEU A 217 2.60 3.66 -4.09
C LEU A 217 3.51 4.26 -3.01
N GLN A 218 3.06 4.14 -1.77
CA GLN A 218 3.77 4.50 -0.55
C GLN A 218 4.23 3.25 0.21
N SER A 219 3.49 2.15 0.11
CA SER A 219 3.83 0.87 0.73
C SER A 219 3.73 -0.27 -0.28
N LEU A 220 4.75 -1.14 -0.30
CA LEU A 220 4.80 -2.31 -1.15
C LEU A 220 5.14 -3.56 -0.33
N VAL A 221 4.25 -4.54 -0.33
CA VAL A 221 4.42 -5.84 0.31
C VAL A 221 4.58 -6.91 -0.77
N LEU A 222 5.72 -7.57 -0.80
CA LEU A 222 6.06 -8.61 -1.77
C LEU A 222 6.05 -9.97 -1.09
N ARG A 223 5.31 -10.92 -1.66
CA ARG A 223 5.17 -12.26 -1.11
C ARG A 223 5.72 -13.33 -2.03
N ARG A 224 6.49 -14.26 -1.46
CA ARG A 224 6.96 -15.50 -2.11
C ARG A 224 7.80 -15.28 -3.38
N ILE A 225 8.61 -14.22 -3.42
CA ILE A 225 9.53 -13.97 -4.53
C ILE A 225 10.65 -15.00 -4.51
N ILE A 226 10.76 -15.83 -5.56
CA ILE A 226 11.69 -16.97 -5.62
C ILE A 226 12.50 -17.05 -6.92
N SER A 227 12.13 -16.30 -7.97
CA SER A 227 12.81 -16.35 -9.27
C SER A 227 13.37 -15.01 -9.71
N LYS A 228 14.37 -15.04 -10.61
CA LYS A 228 14.95 -13.84 -11.22
C LYS A 228 13.92 -13.05 -12.04
N THR A 229 13.03 -13.73 -12.75
CA THR A 229 11.98 -13.08 -13.55
C THR A 229 11.05 -12.26 -12.67
N GLN A 230 10.68 -12.79 -11.50
CA GLN A 230 9.86 -12.07 -10.52
C GLN A 230 10.59 -10.84 -9.98
N VAL A 231 11.89 -10.94 -9.72
CA VAL A 231 12.66 -9.78 -9.26
C VAL A 231 12.77 -8.71 -10.33
N ASN A 232 12.81 -9.05 -11.62
CA ASN A 232 12.75 -8.03 -12.67
C ASN A 232 11.44 -7.21 -12.58
N GLY A 233 10.29 -7.87 -12.41
CA GLY A 233 9.01 -7.18 -12.20
C GLY A 233 8.99 -6.35 -10.92
N VAL A 234 9.57 -6.86 -9.83
CA VAL A 234 9.77 -6.08 -8.59
C VAL A 234 10.60 -4.82 -8.84
N CYS A 235 11.74 -4.94 -9.54
CA CYS A 235 12.59 -3.79 -9.87
C CYS A 235 11.81 -2.73 -10.67
N MET A 236 10.92 -3.14 -11.57
CA MET A 236 10.08 -2.21 -12.33
C MET A 236 9.16 -1.41 -11.38
N HIS A 237 8.46 -2.07 -10.46
CA HIS A 237 7.63 -1.39 -9.45
C HIS A 237 8.44 -0.44 -8.57
N LEU A 238 9.60 -0.88 -8.08
CA LEU A 238 10.47 -0.07 -7.23
C LEU A 238 10.94 1.19 -7.97
N ASN A 239 11.37 1.07 -9.23
CA ASN A 239 11.81 2.21 -10.02
C ASN A 239 10.64 3.15 -10.37
N GLN A 240 9.48 2.59 -10.74
CA GLN A 240 8.27 3.36 -11.07
C GLN A 240 7.79 4.24 -9.90
N HIS A 241 7.95 3.76 -8.66
CA HIS A 241 7.46 4.44 -7.47
C HIS A 241 8.57 4.96 -6.53
N LYS A 242 9.82 5.08 -7.01
CA LYS A 242 10.99 5.44 -6.19
C LYS A 242 10.86 6.76 -5.41
N GLN A 243 10.05 7.69 -5.91
CA GLN A 243 9.83 9.00 -5.27
C GLN A 243 8.75 8.97 -4.18
N THR A 244 7.79 8.05 -4.27
CA THR A 244 6.62 8.00 -3.39
C THR A 244 6.72 6.88 -2.35
N LEU A 245 7.48 5.82 -2.65
CA LEU A 245 7.61 4.65 -1.80
C LEU A 245 8.34 4.98 -0.49
N ARG A 246 7.72 4.61 0.63
CA ARG A 246 8.20 4.81 2.01
C ARG A 246 8.37 3.50 2.77
N SER A 247 7.59 2.47 2.45
CA SER A 247 7.64 1.19 3.14
C SER A 247 7.81 0.06 2.14
N LEU A 248 8.72 -0.88 2.45
CA LEU A 248 8.96 -2.09 1.68
C LEU A 248 8.99 -3.30 2.61
N GLU A 249 8.15 -4.29 2.32
CA GLU A 249 8.07 -5.52 3.11
C GLU A 249 8.24 -6.76 2.23
N LEU A 250 9.13 -7.66 2.63
CA LEU A 250 9.41 -8.94 1.99
C LEU A 250 8.94 -10.08 2.88
N ILE A 251 8.03 -10.92 2.39
CA ILE A 251 7.45 -12.03 3.16
C ILE A 251 7.60 -13.35 2.41
N HIS A 252 8.18 -14.36 3.06
CA HIS A 252 8.39 -15.69 2.48
C HIS A 252 9.19 -15.71 1.17
N CYS A 253 10.06 -14.72 0.96
CA CYS A 253 10.88 -14.62 -0.24
C CYS A 253 12.14 -15.49 -0.13
N GLN A 254 12.59 -16.08 -1.24
CA GLN A 254 13.85 -16.82 -1.34
C GLN A 254 14.63 -16.28 -2.54
N ILE A 255 15.34 -15.18 -2.32
CA ILE A 255 15.94 -14.41 -3.40
C ILE A 255 17.45 -14.67 -3.42
N PRO A 256 18.02 -15.10 -4.56
CA PRO A 256 19.46 -15.25 -4.67
C PRO A 256 20.21 -13.92 -4.44
N PRO A 257 21.40 -13.93 -3.82
CA PRO A 257 22.16 -12.73 -3.44
C PRO A 257 22.44 -11.76 -4.59
N ALA A 258 22.85 -12.26 -5.76
CA ALA A 258 23.09 -11.42 -6.94
C ALA A 258 21.83 -10.68 -7.39
N THR A 259 20.65 -11.26 -7.13
CA THR A 259 19.35 -10.70 -7.49
C THR A 259 18.85 -9.72 -6.42
N ILE A 260 19.24 -9.89 -5.15
CA ILE A 260 19.06 -8.89 -4.09
C ILE A 260 19.80 -7.60 -4.44
N ASP A 261 21.04 -7.70 -4.94
CA ASP A 261 21.82 -6.51 -5.31
C ASP A 261 21.13 -5.69 -6.41
N GLN A 262 20.58 -6.37 -7.42
CA GLN A 262 19.78 -5.75 -8.47
C GLN A 262 18.52 -5.07 -7.90
N MET A 263 17.80 -5.76 -7.02
CA MET A 263 16.57 -5.26 -6.41
C MET A 263 16.81 -3.97 -5.61
N PHE A 264 17.75 -3.99 -4.66
CA PHE A 264 18.02 -2.82 -3.84
C PHE A 264 18.71 -1.69 -4.60
N GLY A 265 19.49 -2.02 -5.64
CA GLY A 265 20.05 -1.02 -6.56
C GLY A 265 18.99 -0.25 -7.35
N SER A 266 17.82 -0.83 -7.60
CA SER A 266 16.73 -0.17 -8.35
C SER A 266 16.00 0.93 -7.56
N ILE A 267 16.20 0.98 -6.24
CA ILE A 267 15.49 1.92 -5.35
C ILE A 267 16.21 3.28 -5.30
N HIS A 268 17.51 3.32 -5.63
CA HIS A 268 18.29 4.54 -5.57
C HIS A 268 17.81 5.59 -6.57
N THR A 269 17.82 6.85 -6.15
CA THR A 269 17.55 7.98 -7.03
C THR A 269 18.80 8.37 -7.80
N ASP A 270 18.63 8.73 -9.07
CA ASP A 270 19.74 9.06 -9.99
C ASP A 270 20.54 10.30 -9.55
N ILE A 271 19.93 11.15 -8.70
CA ILE A 271 20.46 12.47 -8.34
C ILE A 271 21.38 12.40 -7.10
N SER A 272 21.08 11.55 -6.11
CA SER A 272 21.79 11.57 -4.82
C SER A 272 22.30 10.22 -4.35
N LYS A 273 22.08 9.12 -5.09
CA LYS A 273 22.32 7.74 -4.62
C LYS A 273 21.71 7.48 -3.24
N THR A 274 20.64 8.20 -2.88
CA THR A 274 19.85 7.98 -1.65
C THR A 274 18.46 7.45 -2.02
N HIS A 275 17.79 6.83 -1.06
CA HIS A 275 16.41 6.37 -1.21
C HIS A 275 15.46 7.05 -0.22
N GLY A 276 14.17 7.05 -0.55
CA GLY A 276 13.10 7.62 0.28
C GLY A 276 12.47 6.66 1.30
N ILE A 277 12.88 5.39 1.32
CA ILE A 277 12.36 4.35 2.20
C ILE A 277 12.64 4.67 3.67
N GLN A 278 11.58 4.60 4.48
CA GLN A 278 11.54 4.81 5.92
C GLN A 278 11.41 3.50 6.68
N GLU A 279 10.74 2.51 6.09
CA GLU A 279 10.50 1.21 6.72
C GLU A 279 10.93 0.08 5.79
N LEU A 280 11.76 -0.83 6.31
CA LEU A 280 12.13 -2.05 5.61
C LEU A 280 11.87 -3.26 6.51
N HIS A 281 10.98 -4.14 6.06
CA HIS A 281 10.65 -5.36 6.77
C HIS A 281 11.01 -6.60 5.94
N VAL A 282 11.70 -7.56 6.55
CA VAL A 282 12.08 -8.84 5.96
C VAL A 282 11.62 -9.93 6.91
N LYS A 283 10.55 -10.64 6.56
CA LYS A 283 9.89 -11.61 7.42
C LYS A 283 9.87 -12.98 6.77
N SER A 284 10.30 -14.00 7.51
CA SER A 284 10.33 -15.39 7.06
C SER A 284 10.98 -15.57 5.67
N SER A 285 11.97 -14.72 5.35
CA SER A 285 12.53 -14.58 4.01
C SER A 285 14.01 -14.92 4.00
N ARG A 286 14.43 -15.78 3.07
CA ARG A 286 15.80 -16.24 2.91
C ARG A 286 16.53 -15.37 1.89
N ILE A 287 16.92 -14.18 2.35
CA ILE A 287 17.79 -13.26 1.57
C ILE A 287 19.26 -13.35 2.00
N PHE A 288 19.53 -14.02 3.12
CA PHE A 288 20.86 -14.22 3.71
C PHE A 288 21.18 -15.72 3.74
N ASP A 289 21.68 -16.29 2.64
CA ASP A 289 22.08 -17.70 2.61
C ASP A 289 23.33 -17.92 3.49
N SER A 290 23.26 -18.94 4.35
CA SER A 290 24.37 -19.46 5.16
C SER A 290 25.66 -19.76 4.40
N LYS A 291 25.56 -20.09 3.10
CA LYS A 291 26.72 -20.35 2.23
C LYS A 291 27.46 -19.08 1.81
N LEU A 292 26.85 -17.91 1.99
CA LEU A 292 27.48 -16.66 1.60
C LEU A 292 28.66 -16.35 2.52
N SER A 293 29.73 -15.83 1.94
CA SER A 293 30.83 -15.26 2.70
C SER A 293 30.45 -13.90 3.29
N SER A 294 29.67 -13.09 2.56
CA SER A 294 29.28 -11.71 2.91
C SER A 294 27.78 -11.41 2.72
N VAL A 295 27.31 -10.32 3.31
CA VAL A 295 25.99 -9.74 3.00
C VAL A 295 25.99 -9.22 1.55
N PRO A 296 24.86 -9.29 0.82
CA PRO A 296 24.75 -8.70 -0.52
C PRO A 296 25.13 -7.21 -0.52
N ALA A 297 25.97 -6.81 -1.47
CA ALA A 297 26.57 -5.48 -1.49
C ALA A 297 25.53 -4.36 -1.74
N GLY A 298 24.52 -4.64 -2.57
CA GLY A 298 23.41 -3.74 -2.83
C GLY A 298 22.54 -3.54 -1.59
N PHE A 299 22.38 -4.57 -0.75
CA PHE A 299 21.68 -4.43 0.53
C PHE A 299 22.44 -3.55 1.52
N LEU A 300 23.75 -3.76 1.66
CA LEU A 300 24.59 -2.89 2.51
C LEU A 300 24.63 -1.44 1.98
N SER A 301 24.69 -1.27 0.66
CA SER A 301 24.63 0.05 0.00
C SER A 301 23.31 0.75 0.30
N PHE A 302 22.19 0.01 0.23
CA PHE A 302 20.87 0.51 0.61
C PHE A 302 20.88 1.04 2.05
N LEU A 303 21.25 0.21 3.03
CA LEU A 303 21.32 0.63 4.44
C LEU A 303 22.26 1.83 4.66
N SER A 304 23.39 1.85 3.95
CA SER A 304 24.38 2.92 4.06
C SER A 304 23.87 4.25 3.48
N SER A 305 23.00 4.18 2.48
CA SER A 305 22.38 5.34 1.83
C SER A 305 21.07 5.81 2.49
N GLY A 306 20.57 5.04 3.46
CA GLY A 306 19.24 5.16 4.04
C GLY A 306 19.11 6.14 5.20
N ARG A 307 19.42 7.42 4.98
CA ARG A 307 19.26 8.45 6.02
C ARG A 307 17.80 8.64 6.47
N ALA A 308 16.84 8.28 5.63
CA ALA A 308 15.41 8.34 5.95
C ALA A 308 14.91 7.09 6.66
N LEU A 309 15.72 6.03 6.77
CA LEU A 309 15.31 4.76 7.36
C LEU A 309 15.08 4.96 8.87
N GLN A 310 13.86 4.68 9.31
CA GLN A 310 13.39 4.80 10.70
C GLN A 310 13.11 3.44 11.32
N SER A 311 12.67 2.47 10.52
CA SER A 311 12.37 1.11 10.99
C SER A 311 13.07 0.07 10.12
N LEU A 312 13.77 -0.87 10.78
CA LEU A 312 14.29 -2.08 10.17
C LEU A 312 13.84 -3.29 10.98
N CYS A 313 13.15 -4.22 10.32
CA CYS A 313 12.65 -5.45 10.91
C CYS A 313 13.16 -6.64 10.08
N ILE A 314 13.92 -7.55 10.70
CA ILE A 314 14.44 -8.77 10.07
C ILE A 314 14.07 -9.95 10.97
N CYS A 315 12.99 -10.65 10.64
CA CYS A 315 12.44 -11.75 11.42
C CYS A 315 12.52 -13.07 10.65
N ASP A 316 12.82 -14.18 11.34
CA ASP A 316 12.78 -15.54 10.77
C ASP A 316 13.52 -15.65 9.41
N SER A 317 14.66 -14.96 9.29
CA SER A 317 15.38 -14.81 8.02
C SER A 317 16.66 -15.64 7.94
N LYS A 318 16.88 -16.51 8.95
CA LYS A 318 18.12 -17.29 9.15
C LYS A 318 19.39 -16.44 9.15
N LEU A 319 19.27 -15.18 9.55
CA LEU A 319 20.40 -14.25 9.65
C LEU A 319 21.45 -14.80 10.61
N GLN A 320 22.70 -14.86 10.14
CA GLN A 320 23.84 -15.33 10.94
C GLN A 320 24.50 -14.19 11.72
N PRO A 321 25.24 -14.48 12.81
CA PRO A 321 25.93 -13.48 13.64
C PRO A 321 26.79 -12.49 12.86
N LYS A 322 27.57 -13.02 11.90
CA LYS A 322 28.47 -12.22 11.06
C LYS A 322 27.72 -11.19 10.20
N PHE A 323 26.53 -11.54 9.73
CA PHE A 323 25.72 -10.67 8.87
C PHE A 323 24.97 -9.63 9.70
N ALA A 324 24.46 -10.03 10.87
CA ALA A 324 23.90 -9.08 11.82
C ALA A 324 24.92 -7.99 12.15
N LYS A 325 26.18 -8.36 12.48
CA LYS A 325 27.24 -7.39 12.74
C LYS A 325 27.43 -6.41 11.57
N LEU A 326 27.53 -6.90 10.34
CA LEU A 326 27.70 -6.04 9.15
C LEU A 326 26.52 -5.08 8.92
N ILE A 327 25.30 -5.51 9.24
CA ILE A 327 24.10 -4.65 9.17
C ILE A 327 24.19 -3.54 10.22
N PHE A 328 24.57 -3.88 11.46
CA PHE A 328 24.79 -2.88 12.51
C PHE A 328 25.88 -1.88 12.13
N ASP A 329 27.03 -2.36 11.63
CA ASP A 329 28.14 -1.51 11.19
C ASP A 329 27.69 -0.54 10.09
N ALA A 330 26.88 -1.01 9.12
CA ALA A 330 26.34 -0.19 8.05
C ALA A 330 25.35 0.88 8.55
N LEU A 331 24.44 0.54 9.46
CA LEU A 331 23.47 1.48 10.05
C LEU A 331 24.16 2.56 10.90
N VAL A 332 25.20 2.16 11.64
CA VAL A 332 25.98 3.07 12.46
C VAL A 332 26.82 3.99 11.58
N GLY A 333 27.49 3.44 10.56
CA GLY A 333 28.29 4.21 9.60
C GLY A 333 27.47 5.21 8.79
N SER A 334 26.18 4.94 8.56
CA SER A 334 25.30 5.84 7.79
C SER A 334 24.69 6.98 8.60
N SER A 335 24.95 7.05 9.92
CA SER A 335 24.26 7.97 10.83
C SER A 335 22.74 7.88 10.67
N SER A 336 22.24 6.65 10.56
CA SER A 336 20.82 6.37 10.31
C SER A 336 19.92 7.00 11.38
N THR A 337 18.75 7.51 10.97
CA THR A 337 17.69 7.98 11.87
C THR A 337 16.85 6.82 12.43
N ILE A 338 17.42 5.61 12.48
CA ILE A 338 16.70 4.42 12.92
C ILE A 338 16.18 4.61 14.34
N VAL A 339 14.88 4.40 14.50
CA VAL A 339 14.13 4.49 15.75
C VAL A 339 13.81 3.10 16.28
N THR A 340 13.45 2.19 15.38
CA THR A 340 13.09 0.80 15.71
C THR A 340 13.99 -0.16 14.94
N LEU A 341 14.66 -1.05 15.67
CA LEU A 341 15.44 -2.14 15.10
C LEU A 341 15.00 -3.46 15.71
N GLU A 342 14.37 -4.30 14.90
CA GLU A 342 13.98 -5.65 15.27
C GLU A 342 14.77 -6.68 14.49
N ILE A 343 15.47 -7.56 15.20
CA ILE A 343 16.11 -8.75 14.63
C ILE A 343 15.77 -9.94 15.53
N SER A 344 14.63 -10.56 15.26
CA SER A 344 14.05 -11.66 16.05
C SER A 344 14.04 -12.97 15.27
N ASP A 345 14.01 -14.11 15.98
CA ASP A 345 13.87 -15.45 15.39
C ASP A 345 14.94 -15.79 14.32
N ASN A 346 16.15 -15.30 14.53
CA ASN A 346 17.31 -15.58 13.68
C ASN A 346 18.34 -16.45 14.42
N ASN A 347 19.30 -16.99 13.66
CA ASN A 347 20.39 -17.79 14.23
C ASN A 347 21.49 -16.87 14.79
N LEU A 348 21.17 -16.16 15.87
CA LEU A 348 22.09 -15.21 16.53
C LEU A 348 22.82 -15.81 17.74
N ALA A 349 22.70 -17.12 17.95
CA ALA A 349 23.41 -17.84 19.00
C ALA A 349 24.93 -17.61 18.86
N GLY A 350 25.59 -17.31 19.99
CA GLY A 350 27.03 -16.99 20.02
C GLY A 350 27.41 -15.53 19.74
N TRP A 351 26.52 -14.72 19.16
CA TRP A 351 26.75 -13.28 19.04
C TRP A 351 26.38 -12.55 20.32
N LEU A 352 25.16 -12.78 20.80
CA LEU A 352 24.62 -12.18 22.01
C LEU A 352 25.33 -12.69 23.28
N SER A 353 25.98 -13.85 23.24
CA SER A 353 26.79 -14.33 24.37
C SER A 353 28.09 -13.55 24.56
N LYS A 354 28.55 -12.82 23.53
CA LYS A 354 29.70 -11.91 23.61
C LYS A 354 29.29 -10.49 24.00
N VAL A 355 28.01 -10.19 23.87
CA VAL A 355 27.42 -8.95 24.32
C VAL A 355 26.96 -9.15 25.76
N ASP A 356 27.86 -8.84 26.71
CA ASP A 356 27.48 -8.77 28.11
C ASP A 356 26.21 -7.91 28.27
N ARG A 357 25.30 -8.29 29.17
CA ARG A 357 23.93 -7.72 29.34
C ARG A 357 23.85 -6.23 29.72
N LYS A 358 24.89 -5.43 29.45
CA LYS A 358 24.94 -3.98 29.62
C LYS A 358 24.87 -3.29 28.24
N PRO A 359 23.99 -2.29 28.05
CA PRO A 359 23.81 -1.61 26.76
C PRO A 359 25.10 -0.97 26.20
N LEU A 360 26.02 -0.55 27.08
CA LEU A 360 27.33 -0.03 26.67
C LEU A 360 28.25 -1.09 26.03
N ASN A 361 28.11 -2.37 26.39
CA ASN A 361 28.98 -3.44 25.89
C ASN A 361 28.57 -3.93 24.48
N PHE A 362 27.35 -3.62 24.05
CA PHE A 362 26.89 -3.88 22.69
C PHE A 362 27.65 -3.00 21.69
N LEU A 363 27.84 -1.72 22.01
CA LEU A 363 28.57 -0.76 21.17
C LEU A 363 30.06 -1.13 21.06
N SER A 364 30.67 -1.60 22.16
CA SER A 364 32.07 -2.03 22.15
C SER A 364 32.30 -3.39 21.46
N ALA A 365 31.32 -4.31 21.47
CA ALA A 365 31.37 -5.55 20.68
C ALA A 365 31.18 -5.30 19.16
N VAL A 366 30.43 -4.25 18.81
CA VAL A 366 30.24 -3.78 17.42
C VAL A 366 31.46 -3.00 16.91
N GLY A 367 32.26 -2.40 17.81
CA GLY A 367 33.56 -1.81 17.46
C GLY A 367 33.48 -0.40 16.87
N SER A 368 32.33 0.27 17.02
CA SER A 368 32.09 1.62 16.52
C SER A 368 31.89 2.62 17.66
N ASN A 369 32.58 3.76 17.58
CA ASN A 369 32.48 4.86 18.53
C ASN A 369 31.31 5.84 18.25
N THR A 370 30.52 5.63 17.20
CA THR A 370 29.33 6.44 16.90
C THR A 370 28.06 5.68 17.27
N PRO A 371 27.31 6.09 18.32
CA PRO A 371 26.08 5.41 18.73
C PRO A 371 24.89 5.76 17.80
N LEU A 372 23.92 4.84 17.67
CA LEU A 372 22.62 5.10 17.05
C LEU A 372 21.77 5.99 17.96
N MET A 373 22.00 7.31 17.91
CA MET A 373 21.41 8.28 18.84
C MET A 373 19.88 8.35 18.79
N SER A 374 19.25 7.91 17.69
CA SER A 374 17.79 7.96 17.50
C SER A 374 17.07 6.66 17.90
N LEU A 375 17.81 5.60 18.24
CA LEU A 375 17.24 4.28 18.50
C LEU A 375 16.45 4.29 19.82
N LYS A 376 15.15 4.03 19.75
CA LYS A 376 14.25 3.93 20.90
C LYS A 376 13.91 2.49 21.25
N GLU A 377 13.85 1.61 20.26
CA GLU A 377 13.45 0.22 20.44
C GLU A 377 14.44 -0.73 19.75
N LEU A 378 14.98 -1.66 20.55
CA LEU A 378 15.86 -2.73 20.09
C LEU A 378 15.29 -4.07 20.56
N SER A 379 14.85 -4.91 19.62
CA SER A 379 14.35 -6.25 19.90
C SER A 379 15.26 -7.28 19.26
N LEU A 380 15.90 -8.11 20.10
CA LEU A 380 16.84 -9.16 19.69
C LEU A 380 16.44 -10.48 20.35
N ASN A 381 15.78 -11.37 19.61
CA ASN A 381 15.37 -12.68 20.12
C ASN A 381 16.16 -13.79 19.43
N VAL A 382 16.71 -14.70 20.23
CA VAL A 382 17.37 -15.92 19.74
C VAL A 382 16.35 -17.04 19.74
N SER A 383 16.10 -17.66 18.58
CA SER A 383 15.44 -18.95 18.52
C SER A 383 16.42 -20.01 19.05
N GLY A 384 16.35 -20.32 20.34
CA GLY A 384 17.24 -21.30 20.97
C GLY A 384 17.12 -21.36 22.48
N GLY A 385 16.13 -22.11 22.97
CA GLY A 385 15.96 -22.45 24.38
C GLY A 385 15.31 -23.82 24.55
N ILE A 386 16.17 -24.84 24.74
CA ILE A 386 15.95 -26.14 25.43
C ILE A 386 15.07 -27.17 24.70
N THR A 387 15.72 -28.17 24.10
CA THR A 387 15.94 -29.50 24.71
C THR A 387 17.28 -30.05 24.29
#